data_AF-A0A060N8H0-F1
#
_entry.id   AF-A0A060N8H0-F1
#
_cell.length_a   1.000
_cell.length_b   1.000
_cell.length_c   1.000
_cell.angle_alpha   90.00
_cell.angle_beta   90.00
_cell.angle_gamma   90.00
#
_symmetry.space_group_name_H-M   'P 1'
#
loop_
_entity.id
_entity.type
_entity.pdbx_description
1 polymer ?
#
loop_
_entity_poly.entity_id
_entity_poly.type
_entity_poly.pdbx_seq_one_letter_code
_entity_poly.pdbx_strand_id
1 'polypeptide(L)'
;MKKTISFILLSIFIMILIFGSTILSHRSHMVALEERVNAQYSNNKSSYDNMWKKFKEATQITDIQAEKMKDVYKDIITGRYNDTNLLFKAVKEDNPKLDQSTFINLQNEIMSSRNAFNNNQKQMSDIIREYNTYVRKNFITATLLNYQTKDMKDFITTSERTEKAFDSKKDDEIKLK
;
A
#
# COMPACT_ATOMS: atom_id res chain seq x y z
N MET A 1 23.32 54.33 21.20
CA MET A 1 22.05 54.02 20.48
C MET A 1 22.27 53.40 19.11
N LYS A 2 22.91 54.06 18.13
CA LYS A 2 23.07 53.48 16.77
C LYS A 2 23.82 52.12 16.74
N LYS A 3 24.89 51.98 17.52
CA LYS A 3 25.64 50.72 17.65
C LYS A 3 24.79 49.60 18.27
N THR A 4 24.00 49.90 19.30
CA THR A 4 23.10 48.94 19.95
C THR A 4 21.98 48.46 19.02
N ILE A 5 21.38 49.35 18.23
CA ILE A 5 20.38 49.00 17.21
C ILE A 5 21.01 48.11 16.12
N SER A 6 22.22 48.42 15.68
CA SER A 6 22.94 47.61 14.68
C SER A 6 23.23 46.18 15.17
N PHE A 7 23.58 46.01 16.46
CA PHE A 7 23.79 44.69 17.05
C PHE A 7 22.50 43.88 17.14
N ILE A 8 21.37 44.51 17.49
CA ILE A 8 20.06 43.86 17.54
C ILE A 8 19.63 43.39 16.15
N LEU A 9 19.78 44.24 15.12
CA LEU A 9 19.46 43.88 13.74
C LEU A 9 20.32 42.72 13.22
N LEU A 10 21.62 42.73 13.53
CA LEU A 10 22.53 41.64 13.16
C LEU A 10 22.14 40.31 13.84
N SER A 11 21.75 40.37 15.12
CA SER A 11 21.28 39.19 15.85
C SER A 11 20.00 38.61 15.25
N ILE A 12 19.02 39.45 14.90
CA ILE A 12 17.79 39.03 14.21
C ILE A 12 18.11 38.41 12.84
N PHE A 13 19.02 39.04 12.08
CA PHE A 13 19.42 38.53 10.78
C PHE A 13 20.06 37.14 10.87
N ILE A 14 20.96 36.92 11.85
CA ILE A 14 21.56 35.60 12.11
C ILE A 14 20.47 34.58 12.48
N MET A 15 19.50 34.97 13.31
CA MET A 15 18.39 34.10 13.71
C MET A 15 17.54 33.68 12.49
N ILE A 16 17.28 34.61 11.56
CA ILE A 16 16.56 34.33 10.31
C ILE A 16 17.36 33.38 9.42
N LEU A 17 18.68 33.54 9.31
CA LEU A 17 19.52 32.65 8.51
C LEU A 17 19.54 31.21 9.06
N ILE A 18 19.64 31.08 10.39
CA ILE A 18 19.57 29.77 11.06
C ILE A 18 18.19 29.15 10.80
N PHE A 19 17.11 29.91 11.00
CA PHE A 19 15.76 29.40 10.79
C PHE A 19 15.51 29.02 9.31
N GLY A 20 15.95 29.85 8.37
CA GLY A 20 15.85 29.60 6.93
C GLY A 20 16.58 28.34 6.49
N SER A 21 17.79 28.10 7.01
CA SER A 21 18.55 26.88 6.69
C SER A 21 17.88 25.61 7.23
N THR A 22 17.29 25.65 8.43
CA THR A 22 16.52 24.52 8.97
C THR A 22 15.27 24.22 8.15
N ILE A 23 14.52 25.25 7.73
CA ILE A 23 13.33 25.08 6.86
C ILE A 23 13.68 24.37 5.56
N LEU A 24 14.78 24.76 4.91
CA LEU A 24 15.22 24.13 3.66
C LEU A 24 15.62 22.66 3.86
N SER A 25 16.30 22.35 4.96
CA SER A 25 16.66 20.97 5.31
C SER A 25 15.42 20.10 5.53
N HIS A 26 14.47 20.60 6.33
CA HIS A 26 13.20 19.91 6.57
C HIS A 26 12.38 19.74 5.30
N ARG A 27 12.34 20.75 4.43
CA ARG A 27 11.69 20.65 3.11
C ARG A 27 12.27 19.51 2.28
N SER A 28 13.59 19.44 2.15
CA SER A 28 14.24 18.38 1.37
C SER A 28 13.92 16.99 1.92
N HIS A 29 13.86 16.84 3.25
CA HIS A 29 13.49 15.57 3.87
C HIS A 29 12.01 15.22 3.67
N MET A 30 11.10 16.19 3.74
CA MET A 30 9.67 15.98 3.42
C MET A 30 9.49 15.48 1.99
N VAL A 31 10.16 16.11 1.02
CA VAL A 31 10.12 15.69 -0.40
C VAL A 31 10.64 14.26 -0.54
N ALA A 32 11.77 13.92 0.11
CA ALA A 32 12.31 12.57 0.05
C ALA A 32 11.34 11.52 0.61
N LEU A 33 10.64 11.82 1.70
CA LEU A 33 9.63 10.93 2.27
C LEU A 33 8.40 10.80 1.37
N GLU A 34 7.96 11.88 0.71
CA GLU A 34 6.85 11.85 -0.24
C GLU A 34 7.17 11.02 -1.49
N GLU A 35 8.36 11.20 -2.06
CA GLU A 35 8.85 10.35 -3.16
C GLU A 35 8.93 8.89 -2.74
N ARG A 36 9.33 8.62 -1.48
CA ARG A 36 9.35 7.26 -0.93
C ARG A 36 7.94 6.66 -0.81
N VAL A 37 6.94 7.44 -0.39
CA VAL A 37 5.53 7.02 -0.39
C VAL A 37 5.08 6.68 -1.82
N ASN A 38 5.33 7.57 -2.78
CA ASN A 38 4.92 7.38 -4.18
C ASN A 38 5.59 6.15 -4.81
N ALA A 39 6.89 5.97 -4.58
CA ALA A 39 7.65 4.82 -5.06
C ALA A 39 7.11 3.51 -4.48
N GLN A 40 6.87 3.46 -3.16
CA GLN A 40 6.31 2.27 -2.55
C GLN A 40 4.90 1.98 -3.09
N TYR A 41 4.08 3.00 -3.35
CA TYR A 41 2.73 2.80 -3.86
C TYR A 41 2.75 2.22 -5.27
N SER A 42 3.66 2.73 -6.10
CA SER A 42 3.94 2.16 -7.42
C SER A 42 4.42 0.71 -7.32
N ASN A 43 5.31 0.39 -6.36
CA ASN A 43 5.78 -0.99 -6.13
C ASN A 43 4.63 -1.92 -5.73
N ASN A 44 3.71 -1.46 -4.87
CA ASN A 44 2.54 -2.24 -4.47
C ASN A 44 1.64 -2.55 -5.69
N LYS A 45 1.41 -1.56 -6.56
CA LYS A 45 0.66 -1.74 -7.83
C LYS A 45 1.36 -2.73 -8.76
N SER A 46 2.66 -2.56 -8.97
CA SER A 46 3.46 -3.46 -9.82
C SER A 46 3.49 -4.90 -9.29
N SER A 47 3.57 -5.08 -7.97
CA SER A 47 3.51 -6.41 -7.33
C SER A 47 2.17 -7.10 -7.56
N TYR A 48 1.06 -6.35 -7.46
CA TYR A 48 -0.28 -6.87 -7.73
C TYR A 48 -0.48 -7.22 -9.21
N ASP A 49 -0.05 -6.33 -10.12
CA ASP A 49 -0.11 -6.57 -11.57
C ASP A 49 0.75 -7.78 -11.98
N ASN A 50 1.95 -7.92 -11.42
CA ASN A 50 2.82 -9.07 -11.70
C ASN A 50 2.19 -10.40 -11.27
N MET A 51 1.58 -10.45 -10.08
CA MET A 51 0.82 -11.62 -9.62
C MET A 51 -0.25 -12.02 -10.65
N TRP A 52 -0.97 -11.02 -11.17
CA TRP A 52 -2.08 -11.25 -12.07
C TRP A 52 -1.65 -11.70 -13.47
N LYS A 53 -0.58 -11.11 -14.00
CA LYS A 53 0.02 -11.53 -15.27
C LYS A 53 0.52 -12.97 -15.20
N LYS A 54 1.25 -13.33 -14.14
CA LYS A 54 1.71 -14.71 -13.91
C LYS A 54 0.55 -15.70 -13.85
N PHE A 55 -0.54 -15.33 -13.16
CA PHE A 55 -1.75 -16.14 -13.10
C PHE A 55 -2.33 -16.39 -14.48
N LYS A 56 -2.52 -15.32 -15.27
CA LYS A 56 -3.06 -15.41 -16.63
C LYS A 56 -2.16 -16.25 -17.55
N GLU A 57 -0.85 -16.03 -17.50
CA GLU A 57 0.14 -16.75 -18.32
C GLU A 57 0.16 -18.25 -17.98
N ALA A 58 0.17 -18.61 -16.70
CA ALA A 58 0.21 -20.01 -16.28
C ALA A 58 -1.09 -20.78 -16.56
N THR A 59 -2.24 -20.10 -16.51
CA THR A 59 -3.55 -20.71 -16.81
C THR A 59 -3.88 -20.71 -18.30
N GLN A 60 -3.17 -19.90 -19.10
CA GLN A 60 -3.41 -19.69 -20.54
C GLN A 60 -4.87 -19.30 -20.86
N ILE A 61 -5.55 -18.64 -19.93
CA ILE A 61 -6.93 -18.19 -20.11
C ILE A 61 -6.97 -16.79 -20.72
N THR A 62 -8.10 -16.46 -21.35
CA THR A 62 -8.36 -15.12 -21.90
C THR A 62 -8.52 -14.07 -20.78
N ASP A 63 -8.43 -12.78 -21.11
CA ASP A 63 -8.65 -11.69 -20.15
C ASP A 63 -10.03 -11.73 -19.48
N ILE A 64 -11.07 -12.08 -20.26
CA ILE A 64 -12.44 -12.20 -19.76
C ILE A 64 -12.56 -13.32 -18.73
N GLN A 65 -11.92 -14.46 -18.99
CA GLN A 65 -11.88 -15.59 -18.06
C GLN A 65 -11.07 -15.22 -16.81
N ALA A 66 -9.95 -14.53 -16.98
CA ALA A 66 -9.17 -14.04 -15.85
C ALA A 66 -10.02 -13.14 -14.94
N GLU A 67 -10.73 -12.14 -15.46
CA GLU A 67 -11.57 -11.27 -14.63
C GLU A 67 -12.65 -12.06 -13.85
N LYS A 68 -13.28 -13.05 -14.48
CA LYS A 68 -14.19 -13.96 -13.74
C LYS A 68 -13.47 -14.70 -12.61
N MET A 69 -12.21 -15.10 -12.80
CA MET A 69 -11.42 -15.73 -11.74
C MET A 69 -11.06 -14.76 -10.60
N LYS A 70 -10.88 -13.45 -10.87
CA LYS A 70 -10.76 -12.45 -9.80
C LYS A 70 -12.01 -12.41 -8.92
N ASP A 71 -13.19 -12.50 -9.52
CA ASP A 71 -14.46 -12.52 -8.78
C ASP A 71 -14.61 -13.80 -7.96
N VAL A 72 -14.35 -14.97 -8.55
CA VAL A 72 -14.35 -16.25 -7.82
C VAL A 72 -13.35 -16.20 -6.65
N TYR A 73 -12.16 -15.67 -6.88
CA TYR A 73 -11.14 -15.52 -5.85
C TYR A 73 -11.54 -14.54 -4.76
N LYS A 74 -12.16 -13.41 -5.11
CA LYS A 74 -12.73 -12.45 -4.17
C LYS A 74 -13.82 -13.10 -3.31
N ASP A 75 -14.69 -13.91 -3.91
CA ASP A 75 -15.74 -14.62 -3.19
C ASP A 75 -15.18 -15.70 -2.23
N ILE A 76 -14.10 -16.38 -2.60
CA ILE A 76 -13.37 -17.31 -1.70
C ILE A 76 -12.76 -16.55 -0.53
N ILE A 77 -12.06 -15.43 -0.78
CA ILE A 77 -11.41 -14.63 0.29
C ILE A 77 -12.41 -13.99 1.23
N THR A 78 -13.54 -13.52 0.69
CA THR A 78 -14.62 -12.94 1.50
C THR A 78 -15.40 -14.01 2.27
N GLY A 79 -15.10 -15.29 2.05
CA GLY A 79 -15.72 -16.43 2.72
C GLY A 79 -17.16 -16.67 2.25
N ARG A 80 -17.54 -16.16 1.08
CA ARG A 80 -18.82 -16.46 0.44
C ARG A 80 -18.87 -17.93 -0.03
N TYR A 81 -17.71 -18.51 -0.32
CA TYR A 81 -17.57 -19.94 -0.61
C TYR A 81 -16.54 -20.61 0.31
N ASN A 82 -16.90 -21.80 0.79
CA ASN A 82 -16.04 -22.64 1.63
C ASN A 82 -15.21 -23.67 0.83
N ASP A 83 -15.48 -23.81 -0.47
CA ASP A 83 -14.78 -24.75 -1.32
C ASP A 83 -13.44 -24.15 -1.79
N THR A 84 -12.35 -24.56 -1.16
CA THR A 84 -10.98 -24.18 -1.54
C THR A 84 -10.62 -24.61 -2.96
N ASN A 85 -11.33 -25.60 -3.52
CA ASN A 85 -11.15 -26.05 -4.91
C ASN A 85 -12.04 -25.28 -5.90
N LEU A 86 -12.86 -24.31 -5.46
CA LEU A 86 -13.74 -23.58 -6.36
C LEU A 86 -12.96 -22.86 -7.46
N LEU A 87 -11.85 -22.22 -7.10
CA LEU A 87 -10.95 -21.59 -8.07
C LEU A 87 -10.37 -22.63 -9.04
N PHE A 88 -10.01 -23.82 -8.56
CA PHE A 88 -9.53 -24.90 -9.42
C PHE A 88 -10.58 -25.35 -10.42
N LYS A 89 -11.81 -25.57 -9.96
CA LYS A 89 -12.94 -26.00 -10.78
C LYS A 89 -13.22 -24.96 -11.87
N ALA A 90 -13.30 -23.70 -11.49
CA ALA A 90 -13.53 -22.59 -12.41
C ALA A 90 -12.41 -22.49 -13.48
N VAL A 91 -11.14 -22.64 -13.08
CA VAL A 91 -10.01 -22.65 -14.03
C VAL A 91 -10.05 -23.88 -14.94
N LYS A 92 -10.39 -25.06 -14.41
CA LYS A 92 -10.49 -26.31 -15.19
C LYS A 92 -11.67 -26.30 -16.16
N GLU A 93 -12.77 -25.65 -15.80
CA GLU A 93 -13.92 -25.42 -16.69
C GLU A 93 -13.51 -24.53 -17.88
N ASP A 94 -12.76 -23.46 -17.63
CA ASP A 94 -12.30 -22.54 -18.67
C ASP A 94 -11.12 -23.09 -19.50
N ASN A 95 -10.29 -23.95 -18.92
CA ASN A 95 -9.20 -24.63 -19.60
C ASN A 95 -9.12 -26.12 -19.20
N PRO A 96 -9.86 -27.02 -19.89
CA PRO A 96 -9.88 -28.45 -19.59
C PRO A 96 -8.54 -29.17 -19.79
N LYS A 97 -7.61 -28.55 -20.53
CA LYS A 97 -6.29 -29.09 -20.83
C LYS A 97 -5.25 -28.75 -19.75
N LEU A 98 -5.59 -27.89 -18.79
CA LEU A 98 -4.68 -27.53 -17.71
C LEU A 98 -4.45 -28.74 -16.81
N ASP A 99 -3.20 -29.17 -16.69
CA ASP A 99 -2.84 -30.29 -15.84
C ASP A 99 -2.88 -29.91 -14.34
N GLN A 100 -3.11 -30.90 -13.48
CA GLN A 100 -3.21 -30.70 -12.03
C GLN A 100 -1.93 -30.14 -11.41
N SER A 101 -0.75 -30.50 -11.95
CA SER A 101 0.55 -30.08 -11.42
C SER A 101 0.84 -28.60 -11.69
N THR A 102 0.46 -28.09 -12.87
CA THR A 102 0.52 -26.67 -13.24
C THR A 102 -0.37 -25.85 -12.31
N PHE A 103 -1.53 -26.36 -11.91
CA PHE A 103 -2.39 -25.69 -10.94
C PHE A 103 -1.81 -25.65 -9.52
N ILE A 104 -1.19 -26.73 -9.04
CA ILE A 104 -0.52 -26.74 -7.72
C ILE A 104 0.64 -25.73 -7.69
N ASN A 105 1.44 -25.70 -8.76
CA ASN A 105 2.53 -24.73 -8.89
C ASN A 105 2.00 -23.30 -8.91
N LEU A 106 0.89 -23.05 -9.61
CA LEU A 106 0.24 -21.76 -9.65
C LEU A 106 -0.31 -21.34 -8.27
N GLN A 107 -0.94 -22.24 -7.53
CA GLN A 107 -1.38 -21.93 -6.16
C GLN A 107 -0.22 -21.48 -5.27
N ASN A 108 0.92 -22.18 -5.35
CA ASN A 108 2.12 -21.81 -4.62
C ASN A 108 2.63 -20.42 -5.02
N GLU A 109 2.65 -20.11 -6.32
CA GLU A 109 3.05 -18.80 -6.83
C GLU A 109 2.09 -17.67 -6.41
N ILE A 110 0.78 -17.92 -6.42
CA ILE A 110 -0.22 -16.97 -5.93
C ILE A 110 -0.02 -16.73 -4.43
N MET A 111 0.14 -17.78 -3.62
CA MET A 111 0.36 -17.65 -2.18
C MET A 111 1.64 -16.85 -1.88
N SER A 112 2.72 -17.13 -2.61
CA SER A 112 3.97 -16.38 -2.54
C SER A 112 3.76 -14.91 -2.90
N SER A 113 3.06 -14.64 -4.00
CA SER A 113 2.77 -13.29 -4.47
C SER A 113 1.86 -12.51 -3.51
N ARG A 114 0.87 -13.18 -2.89
CA ARG A 114 0.05 -12.58 -1.82
C ARG A 114 0.90 -12.21 -0.60
N ASN A 115 1.82 -13.06 -0.20
CA ASN A 115 2.71 -12.79 0.92
C ASN A 115 3.63 -11.60 0.61
N ALA A 116 4.16 -11.54 -0.61
CA ALA A 116 4.93 -10.38 -1.09
C ALA A 116 4.08 -9.10 -1.10
N PHE A 117 2.84 -9.16 -1.61
CA PHE A 117 1.91 -8.03 -1.58
C PHE A 117 1.59 -7.60 -0.15
N ASN A 118 1.33 -8.52 0.77
CA ASN A 118 1.09 -8.22 2.17
C ASN A 118 2.30 -7.53 2.83
N ASN A 119 3.51 -8.01 2.55
CA ASN A 119 4.74 -7.38 3.06
C ASN A 119 4.93 -5.97 2.48
N ASN A 120 4.63 -5.79 1.20
CA ASN A 120 4.60 -4.49 0.52
C ASN A 120 3.58 -3.52 1.13
N GLN A 121 2.40 -4.00 1.53
CA GLN A 121 1.40 -3.19 2.25
C GLN A 121 1.87 -2.82 3.67
N LYS A 122 2.55 -3.72 4.39
CA LYS A 122 3.16 -3.41 5.69
C LYS A 122 4.24 -2.35 5.57
N GLN A 123 5.12 -2.49 4.58
CA GLN A 123 6.16 -1.50 4.29
C GLN A 123 5.55 -0.14 3.94
N MET A 124 4.46 -0.12 3.16
CA MET A 124 3.71 1.11 2.88
C MET A 124 3.18 1.76 4.16
N SER A 125 2.55 0.97 5.04
CA SER A 125 2.07 1.44 6.34
C SER A 125 3.18 2.10 7.16
N ASP A 126 4.37 1.50 7.20
CA ASP A 126 5.52 2.05 7.92
C ASP A 126 6.04 3.35 7.31
N ILE A 127 6.10 3.45 5.98
CA ILE A 127 6.55 4.66 5.28
C ILE A 127 5.56 5.81 5.52
N ILE A 128 4.25 5.55 5.47
CA ILE A 128 3.22 6.55 5.77
C ILE A 128 3.31 6.99 7.23
N ARG A 129 3.51 6.05 8.16
CA ARG A 129 3.74 6.36 9.57
C ARG A 129 4.97 7.25 9.75
N GLU A 130 6.08 6.94 9.08
CA GLU A 130 7.31 7.75 9.09
C GLU A 130 7.06 9.17 8.58
N TYR A 131 6.44 9.30 7.39
CA TYR A 131 6.04 10.58 6.81
C TYR A 131 5.16 11.39 7.75
N ASN A 132 4.07 10.81 8.24
CA ASN A 132 3.12 11.48 9.13
C ASN A 132 3.76 11.89 10.45
N THR A 133 4.65 11.05 11.00
CA THR A 133 5.40 11.37 12.21
C THR A 133 6.31 12.57 11.98
N TYR A 134 7.00 12.62 10.84
CA TYR A 134 7.89 13.72 10.49
C TYR A 134 7.12 15.03 10.25
N VAL A 135 5.99 14.99 9.55
CA VAL A 135 5.06 16.13 9.38
C VAL A 135 4.59 16.68 10.72
N ARG A 136 4.15 15.81 11.64
CA ARG A 136 3.68 16.22 12.97
C ARG A 136 4.79 16.79 13.85
N LYS A 137 5.99 16.19 13.84
CA LYS A 137 7.13 16.69 14.62
C LYS A 137 7.61 18.04 14.13
N ASN A 138 7.53 18.29 12.82
CA ASN A 138 7.97 19.53 12.20
C ASN A 138 6.78 20.42 11.80
N PHE A 139 5.74 20.51 12.65
CA PHE A 139 4.45 21.12 12.29
C PHE A 139 4.58 22.56 11.79
N ILE A 140 5.45 23.39 12.38
CA ILE A 140 5.63 24.79 11.96
C ILE A 140 6.10 24.84 10.49
N THR A 141 7.14 24.08 10.17
CA THR A 141 7.68 24.00 8.82
C THR A 141 6.69 23.34 7.86
N ALA A 142 5.99 22.29 8.31
CA ALA A 142 4.97 21.62 7.53
C ALA A 142 3.82 22.56 7.17
N THR A 143 3.29 23.32 8.13
CA THR A 143 2.23 24.32 7.90
C THR A 143 2.71 25.44 6.98
N LEU A 144 3.92 25.96 7.19
CA LEU A 144 4.49 27.02 6.33
C LEU A 144 4.65 26.58 4.87
N LEU A 145 5.02 25.32 4.65
CA LEU A 145 5.27 24.74 3.33
C LEU A 145 4.08 23.94 2.78
N ASN A 146 2.93 23.97 3.46
CA ASN A 146 1.71 23.26 3.10
C ASN A 146 1.85 21.73 2.98
N TYR A 147 2.70 21.10 3.80
CA TYR A 147 2.72 19.64 3.96
C TYR A 147 1.64 19.20 4.96
N GLN A 148 0.89 18.17 4.59
CA GLN A 148 -0.20 17.60 5.38
C GLN A 148 0.01 16.10 5.57
N THR A 149 -0.53 15.54 6.65
CA THR A 149 -0.50 14.09 6.87
C THR A 149 -1.35 13.38 5.83
N LYS A 150 -0.91 12.19 5.39
CA LYS A 150 -1.62 11.34 4.45
C LYS A 150 -2.47 10.31 5.20
N ASP A 151 -3.69 10.05 4.72
CA ASP A 151 -4.50 8.94 5.26
C ASP A 151 -3.94 7.62 4.74
N MET A 152 -3.78 6.64 5.63
CA MET A 152 -3.30 5.32 5.28
C MET A 152 -4.30 4.57 4.38
N LYS A 153 -5.60 4.88 4.49
CA LYS A 153 -6.66 4.28 3.66
C LYS A 153 -6.48 4.52 2.17
N ASP A 154 -5.84 5.62 1.78
CA ASP A 154 -5.61 5.96 0.37
C ASP A 154 -4.54 5.09 -0.30
N PHE A 155 -3.72 4.38 0.50
CA PHE A 155 -2.54 3.65 0.01
C PHE A 155 -2.58 2.15 0.31
N ILE A 156 -3.44 1.71 1.22
CA ILE A 156 -3.57 0.30 1.60
C ILE A 156 -4.88 -0.26 1.04
N THR A 157 -4.82 -1.50 0.56
CA THR A 157 -5.96 -2.25 0.02
C THR A 157 -6.30 -3.37 0.98
N THR A 158 -7.56 -3.39 1.42
CA THR A 158 -8.14 -4.46 2.25
C THR A 158 -9.41 -5.02 1.61
N SER A 159 -9.96 -6.10 2.16
CA SER A 159 -11.20 -6.68 1.67
C SER A 159 -12.43 -6.04 2.33
N GLU A 160 -13.54 -5.97 1.59
CA GLU A 160 -14.83 -5.48 2.12
C GLU A 160 -15.32 -6.32 3.32
N ARG A 161 -15.04 -7.64 3.32
CA ARG A 161 -15.29 -8.52 4.47
C ARG A 161 -14.54 -8.02 5.70
N THR A 162 -13.24 -7.73 5.54
CA THR A 162 -12.39 -7.24 6.61
C THR A 162 -12.88 -5.89 7.12
N GLU A 163 -13.25 -4.97 6.23
CA GLU A 163 -13.79 -3.67 6.61
C GLU A 163 -15.08 -3.81 7.42
N LYS A 164 -16.04 -4.62 6.96
CA LYS A 164 -17.27 -4.93 7.71
C LYS A 164 -17.01 -5.60 9.05
N ALA A 165 -16.04 -6.52 9.13
CA ALA A 165 -15.69 -7.19 10.38
C ALA A 165 -15.11 -6.21 11.41
N PHE A 166 -14.25 -5.28 10.95
CA PHE A 166 -13.68 -4.24 11.81
C PHE A 166 -14.72 -3.19 12.22
N ASP A 167 -15.62 -2.79 11.32
CA ASP A 167 -16.71 -1.84 11.61
C ASP A 167 -17.72 -2.43 12.60
N SER A 168 -18.14 -3.68 12.37
CA SER A 168 -19.07 -4.39 13.25
C SER A 168 -18.44 -4.88 14.55
N LYS A 169 -17.09 -4.86 14.64
CA LYS A 169 -16.28 -5.46 15.71
C LYS A 169 -16.58 -6.95 15.93
N LYS A 170 -17.07 -7.62 14.90
CA LYS A 170 -17.44 -9.04 14.90
C LYS A 170 -16.83 -9.69 13.66
N ASP A 171 -16.09 -10.77 13.86
CA ASP A 171 -15.66 -11.64 12.76
C ASP A 171 -16.41 -12.96 12.93
N ASP A 172 -17.60 -13.02 12.33
CA ASP A 172 -18.39 -14.24 12.36
C ASP A 172 -17.60 -15.37 11.69
N GLU A 173 -17.51 -16.52 12.37
CA GLU A 173 -16.67 -17.65 11.98
C GLU A 173 -16.85 -18.03 10.51
N ILE A 174 -15.73 -18.31 9.82
CA ILE A 174 -15.74 -18.99 8.53
C ILE A 174 -16.29 -20.39 8.78
N LYS A 175 -17.56 -20.62 8.42
CA LYS A 175 -18.20 -21.93 8.55
C LYS A 175 -17.56 -22.91 7.59
N LEU A 176 -16.48 -23.57 7.98
CA LEU A 176 -15.91 -24.71 7.24
C LEU A 176 -16.97 -25.83 7.22
N LYS A 177 -17.43 -26.22 6.02
CA LYS A 177 -18.28 -27.41 5.81
C LYS A 177 -17.47 -28.50 5.14
#